data_AF-A0A4Q2CXB6-F1
#
_entry.id   AF-A0A4Q2CXB6-F1
#
_cell.length_a   1.000
_cell.length_b   1.000
_cell.length_c   1.000
_cell.angle_alpha   90.00
_cell.angle_beta   90.00
_cell.angle_gamma   90.00
#
_symmetry.space_group_name_H-M   'P 1'
#
loop_
_entity.id
_entity.type
_entity.pdbx_description
1 polymer ?
#
loop_
_entity_poly.entity_id
_entity_poly.type
_entity_poly.pdbx_seq_one_letter_code
_entity_poly.pdbx_strand_id
1 'polypeptide(L)'
;MDDDLTIPFPFPDPGEGNGTGRDHEWLYARAQRRNQFWDSPTTLDWFKARGYTLYKRIPDHRDSPWLTAPQTANNETLVYANYPYSGHDSSSTDKSLPARCAIVKTVGVFKLHLTPNVYYFLSNVHEQGSVVFAQDEQRRHVAIKLVPKDTDELKIYEFIQQQDMKTLEENSILPVLEILHIKSHCFVVMPRWGGGSIIPEEYSCTGELLALVHSLLKGLAFLHNNGIAHRDLALSNVLCNHFSNEHAGGYFRSVSRRNRTLQFAIFDFDISIMVPPNASRSKFRLPYWRNWEGSAWVYDVDQGELDYDPFAYDV
;
A
#
# COMPACT_ATOMS: atom_id res chain seq x y z
N MET A 1 -3.74 -6.35 31.98
CA MET A 1 -4.77 -5.31 31.84
C MET A 1 -5.02 -5.21 30.36
N ASP A 2 -6.20 -5.65 29.93
CA ASP A 2 -6.65 -5.61 28.54
C ASP A 2 -6.99 -4.15 28.18
N ASP A 3 -5.96 -3.32 27.98
CA ASP A 3 -6.11 -2.00 27.37
C ASP A 3 -6.19 -2.17 25.85
N ASP A 4 -7.28 -2.83 25.40
CA ASP A 4 -7.55 -3.03 23.99
C ASP A 4 -7.98 -1.71 23.35
N LEU A 5 -7.13 -1.20 22.46
CA LEU A 5 -7.41 -0.02 21.66
C LEU A 5 -8.72 -0.24 20.87
N THR A 6 -9.64 0.72 20.93
CA THR A 6 -10.93 0.65 20.23
C THR A 6 -10.92 1.60 19.04
N ILE A 7 -11.32 1.11 17.87
CA ILE A 7 -11.45 1.93 16.66
C ILE A 7 -12.72 2.79 16.78
N PRO A 8 -12.60 4.14 16.83
CA PRO A 8 -13.71 5.03 17.15
C PRO A 8 -14.57 5.42 15.93
N PHE A 9 -14.40 4.72 14.81
CA PHE A 9 -15.13 4.96 13.57
C PHE A 9 -15.55 3.64 12.92
N PRO A 10 -16.62 3.65 12.13
CA PRO A 10 -17.02 2.50 11.33
C PRO A 10 -15.91 2.12 10.35
N PHE A 11 -15.71 0.81 10.19
CA PHE A 11 -14.75 0.26 9.24
C PHE A 11 -15.26 -1.13 8.83
N PRO A 12 -15.60 -1.36 7.54
CA PRO A 12 -15.61 -0.38 6.44
C PRO A 12 -16.54 0.82 6.71
N ASP A 13 -16.31 1.94 6.02
CA ASP A 13 -17.15 3.13 6.23
C ASP A 13 -18.59 2.89 5.73
N PRO A 14 -19.63 3.44 6.40
CA PRO A 14 -21.01 3.28 5.99
C PRO A 14 -21.19 3.98 4.64
N GLY A 15 -21.73 3.26 3.66
CA GLY A 15 -21.91 3.79 2.30
C GLY A 15 -20.79 3.46 1.32
N GLU A 16 -19.97 2.44 1.59
CA GLU A 16 -19.06 1.87 0.57
C GLU A 16 -19.76 1.22 -0.63
N GLY A 17 -21.09 1.13 -0.63
CA GLY A 17 -21.89 0.71 -1.77
C GLY A 17 -22.10 1.82 -2.81
N ASN A 18 -21.53 1.59 -4.01
CA ASN A 18 -21.96 2.09 -5.33
C ASN A 18 -22.29 3.59 -5.43
N GLY A 19 -21.33 4.40 -5.87
CA GLY A 19 -21.66 5.73 -6.40
C GLY A 19 -20.46 6.65 -6.61
N THR A 20 -20.27 7.04 -7.87
CA THR A 20 -19.31 8.01 -8.43
C THR A 20 -19.52 9.46 -7.94
N GLY A 21 -19.94 9.67 -6.69
CA GLY A 21 -20.41 10.97 -6.20
C GLY A 21 -20.17 11.24 -4.72
N ARG A 22 -19.05 10.79 -4.14
CA ARG A 22 -18.68 11.26 -2.79
C ARG A 22 -18.07 12.66 -2.91
N ASP A 23 -18.70 13.64 -2.27
CA ASP A 23 -18.18 15.00 -2.18
C ASP A 23 -16.80 14.99 -1.47
N HIS A 24 -15.89 15.83 -1.95
CA HIS A 24 -14.55 16.03 -1.41
C HIS A 24 -14.58 16.27 0.11
N GLU A 25 -15.62 16.92 0.61
CA GLU A 25 -15.81 17.20 2.03
C GLU A 25 -15.94 15.92 2.87
N TRP A 26 -16.70 14.92 2.39
CA TRP A 26 -16.87 13.65 3.10
C TRP A 26 -15.55 12.88 3.22
N LEU A 27 -14.78 12.86 2.12
CA LEU A 27 -13.49 12.17 2.04
C LEU A 27 -12.48 12.82 2.99
N TYR A 28 -12.45 14.15 2.99
CA TYR A 28 -11.63 14.92 3.91
C TYR A 28 -12.00 14.67 5.38
N ALA A 29 -13.31 14.69 5.71
CA ALA A 29 -13.78 14.43 7.06
C ALA A 29 -13.48 12.99 7.53
N ARG A 30 -13.62 11.98 6.66
CA ARG A 30 -13.21 10.58 6.94
C ARG A 30 -11.74 10.52 7.32
N ALA A 31 -10.90 11.11 6.49
CA ALA A 31 -9.47 11.09 6.66
C ALA A 31 -9.01 11.85 7.92
N GLN A 32 -9.64 12.99 8.24
CA GLN A 32 -9.39 13.72 9.49
C GLN A 32 -9.70 12.87 10.73
N ARG A 33 -10.85 12.18 10.78
CA ARG A 33 -11.20 11.31 11.92
C ARG A 33 -10.17 10.20 12.12
N ARG A 34 -9.71 9.59 11.03
CA ARG A 34 -8.68 8.54 11.08
C ARG A 34 -7.33 9.11 11.55
N ASN A 35 -6.93 10.27 11.06
CA ASN A 35 -5.72 10.96 11.53
C ASN A 35 -5.78 11.27 13.04
N GLN A 36 -6.93 11.77 13.53
CA GLN A 36 -7.12 12.03 14.96
C GLN A 36 -6.95 10.77 15.82
N PHE A 37 -7.41 9.62 15.34
CA PHE A 37 -7.19 8.35 16.02
C PHE A 37 -5.70 8.00 16.09
N TRP A 38 -4.98 8.04 14.96
CA TRP A 38 -3.55 7.72 14.91
C TRP A 38 -2.67 8.66 15.74
N ASP A 39 -3.04 9.94 15.76
CA ASP A 39 -2.30 10.99 16.46
C ASP A 39 -2.71 11.10 17.95
N SER A 40 -3.70 10.32 18.41
CA SER A 40 -4.17 10.39 19.80
C SER A 40 -3.12 9.85 20.79
N PRO A 41 -3.00 10.43 22.00
CA PRO A 41 -2.07 9.92 23.02
C PRO A 41 -2.26 8.44 23.32
N THR A 42 -3.52 7.98 23.41
CA THR A 42 -3.86 6.57 23.65
C THR A 42 -3.29 5.65 22.58
N THR A 43 -3.46 5.99 21.30
CA THR A 43 -2.90 5.19 20.20
C THR A 43 -1.39 5.22 20.19
N LEU A 44 -0.78 6.39 20.38
CA LEU A 44 0.68 6.55 20.43
C LEU A 44 1.30 5.72 21.55
N ASP A 45 0.75 5.78 22.76
CA ASP A 45 1.24 5.02 23.92
C ASP A 45 1.03 3.51 23.72
N TRP A 46 -0.07 3.10 23.09
CA TRP A 46 -0.37 1.70 22.80
C TRP A 46 0.66 1.07 21.85
N PHE A 47 1.06 1.78 20.79
CA PHE A 47 2.12 1.33 19.88
C PHE A 47 3.51 1.40 20.51
N LYS A 48 3.79 2.46 21.29
CA LYS A 48 5.06 2.61 21.98
C LYS A 48 5.30 1.48 22.99
N ALA A 49 4.27 1.06 23.72
CA ALA A 49 4.33 -0.09 24.62
C ALA A 49 4.62 -1.42 23.92
N ARG A 50 4.48 -1.47 22.58
CA ARG A 50 4.73 -2.63 21.72
C ARG A 50 5.97 -2.46 20.83
N GLY A 51 6.83 -1.50 21.15
CA GLY A 51 8.10 -1.30 20.44
C GLY A 51 7.99 -0.49 19.14
N TYR A 52 6.86 0.16 18.87
CA TYR A 52 6.65 0.95 17.67
C TYR A 52 6.52 2.44 17.98
N THR A 53 7.36 3.26 17.35
CA THR A 53 7.26 4.72 17.39
C THR A 53 6.64 5.22 16.09
N LEU A 54 5.37 5.63 16.13
CA LEU A 54 4.68 6.17 14.95
C LEU A 54 5.37 7.43 14.43
N TYR A 55 5.35 7.63 13.12
CA TYR A 55 5.78 8.89 12.53
C TYR A 55 4.91 10.04 13.05
N LYS A 56 5.51 11.22 13.17
CA LYS A 56 4.79 12.42 13.58
C LYS A 56 4.29 13.16 12.35
N ARG A 57 3.01 13.53 12.38
CA ARG A 57 2.43 14.43 11.38
C ARG A 57 3.10 15.79 11.44
N ILE A 58 3.43 16.33 10.27
CA ILE A 58 4.02 17.65 10.14
C ILE A 58 2.85 18.63 10.01
N PRO A 59 2.64 19.52 11.00
CA PRO A 59 1.62 20.56 10.88
C PRO A 59 1.97 21.49 9.72
N ASP A 60 0.96 21.92 8.98
CA ASP A 60 0.98 23.20 8.25
C ASP A 60 1.96 23.33 7.05
N HIS A 61 2.47 22.22 6.49
CA HIS A 61 3.19 22.31 5.21
C HIS A 61 2.19 22.39 4.04
N ARG A 62 2.00 23.61 3.51
CA ARG A 62 1.18 23.90 2.33
C ARG A 62 -0.23 23.30 2.40
N ASP A 63 -0.89 23.42 3.55
CA ASP A 63 -2.24 22.88 3.80
C ASP A 63 -2.37 21.36 3.57
N SER A 64 -1.27 20.59 3.67
CA SER A 64 -1.27 19.14 3.51
C SER A 64 -1.25 18.42 4.88
N PRO A 65 -2.41 18.04 5.45
CA PRO A 65 -2.47 17.32 6.72
C PRO A 65 -2.00 15.86 6.61
N TRP A 66 -1.46 15.45 5.47
CA TRP A 66 -1.12 14.05 5.16
C TRP A 66 0.36 13.73 5.33
N LEU A 67 1.19 14.75 5.54
CA LEU A 67 2.64 14.59 5.66
C LEU A 67 3.02 14.10 7.04
N THR A 68 3.80 13.03 7.09
CA THR A 68 4.34 12.45 8.32
C THR A 68 5.84 12.22 8.16
N ALA A 69 6.59 12.34 9.25
CA ALA A 69 8.03 12.09 9.25
C ALA A 69 8.46 11.29 10.49
N PRO A 70 9.59 10.56 10.42
CA PRO A 70 10.15 9.88 11.58
C PRO A 70 10.35 10.86 12.75
N GLN A 71 9.96 10.45 13.96
CA GLN A 71 10.21 11.26 15.16
C GLN A 71 11.69 11.29 15.54
N THR A 72 12.40 10.20 15.24
CA THR A 72 13.83 10.07 15.49
C THR A 72 14.55 10.03 14.15
N ALA A 73 15.38 11.04 13.89
CA ALA A 73 16.22 11.04 12.71
C ALA A 73 17.31 9.94 12.84
N ASN A 74 17.56 9.20 11.74
CA ASN A 74 18.84 8.51 11.61
C ASN A 74 19.86 9.51 11.07
N ASN A 75 21.07 9.47 11.62
CA ASN A 75 22.18 10.31 11.16
C ASN A 75 22.74 9.88 9.80
N GLU A 76 22.36 8.69 9.32
CA GLU A 76 22.77 8.15 8.03
C GLU A 76 22.03 8.84 6.89
N THR A 77 22.80 9.42 5.97
CA THR A 77 22.29 10.10 4.78
C THR A 77 21.80 9.11 3.72
N LEU A 78 22.33 7.88 3.73
CA LEU A 78 21.98 6.79 2.81
C LEU A 78 22.07 5.44 3.54
N VAL A 79 21.04 4.62 3.36
CA VAL A 79 20.97 3.23 3.82
C VAL A 79 20.60 2.36 2.62
N TYR A 80 21.38 1.32 2.37
CA TYR A 80 21.10 0.37 1.31
C TYR A 80 20.01 -0.63 1.72
N ALA A 81 19.24 -1.10 0.75
CA ALA A 81 18.21 -2.10 0.98
C ALA A 81 18.83 -3.42 1.45
N ASN A 82 18.18 -4.06 2.41
CA ASN A 82 18.50 -5.40 2.85
C ASN A 82 17.18 -6.08 3.22
N TYR A 83 16.74 -7.04 2.39
CA TYR A 83 15.42 -7.65 2.53
C TYR A 83 15.20 -8.16 3.97
N PRO A 84 14.06 -7.83 4.60
CA PRO A 84 12.86 -7.26 3.99
C PRO A 84 12.77 -5.71 4.03
N TYR A 85 13.78 -5.04 4.57
CA TYR A 85 13.77 -3.59 4.76
C TYR A 85 14.26 -2.86 3.51
N SER A 86 13.54 -1.80 3.14
CA SER A 86 13.93 -0.95 2.02
C SER A 86 15.18 -0.13 2.33
N GLY A 87 15.93 0.21 1.29
CA GLY A 87 16.91 1.28 1.36
C GLY A 87 16.22 2.64 1.49
N HIS A 88 16.93 3.64 2.00
CA HIS A 88 16.41 4.99 2.06
C HIS A 88 17.51 6.04 2.18
N ASP A 89 17.19 7.25 1.77
CA ASP A 89 18.10 8.38 1.83
C ASP A 89 17.41 9.68 2.26
N SER A 90 18.21 10.71 2.47
CA SER A 90 17.74 12.06 2.87
C SER A 90 17.66 13.05 1.72
N SER A 91 17.74 12.62 0.45
CA SER A 91 17.53 13.47 -0.72
C SER A 91 16.13 14.06 -0.70
N SER A 92 16.06 15.36 -0.99
CA SER A 92 14.83 16.14 -1.03
C SER A 92 15.05 17.35 -1.91
N THR A 93 14.18 17.55 -2.90
CA THR A 93 14.13 18.79 -3.68
C THR A 93 13.54 19.94 -2.87
N ASP A 94 12.70 19.64 -1.87
CA ASP A 94 12.18 20.62 -0.91
C ASP A 94 12.97 20.53 0.41
N LYS A 95 13.87 21.50 0.63
CA LYS A 95 14.69 21.58 1.85
C LYS A 95 13.92 21.96 3.10
N SER A 96 12.65 22.39 2.97
CA SER A 96 11.79 22.69 4.13
C SER A 96 11.21 21.43 4.77
N LEU A 97 11.19 20.31 4.05
CA LEU A 97 10.65 19.05 4.55
C LEU A 97 11.70 18.30 5.39
N PRO A 98 11.32 17.73 6.54
CA PRO A 98 12.13 16.76 7.26
C PRO A 98 12.51 15.59 6.34
N ALA A 99 13.70 15.03 6.55
CA ALA A 99 14.14 13.85 5.81
C ALA A 99 13.16 12.68 6.00
N ARG A 100 12.92 11.92 4.93
CA ARG A 100 12.03 10.76 4.87
C ARG A 100 10.57 11.06 5.20
N CYS A 101 10.16 12.30 4.96
CA CYS A 101 8.78 12.72 4.94
C CYS A 101 8.00 11.91 3.92
N ALA A 102 6.78 11.55 4.28
CA ALA A 102 5.93 10.70 3.48
C ALA A 102 4.49 11.18 3.54
N ILE A 103 3.82 11.12 2.40
CA ILE A 103 2.37 11.19 2.33
C ILE A 103 1.86 9.75 2.43
N VAL A 104 0.99 9.48 3.39
CA VAL A 104 0.27 8.21 3.45
C VAL A 104 -0.85 8.27 2.41
N LYS A 105 -0.67 7.53 1.30
CA LYS A 105 -1.54 7.40 0.11
C LYS A 105 -2.34 8.65 -0.25
N THR A 106 -1.72 9.58 -0.97
CA THR A 106 -2.47 10.49 -1.84
C THR A 106 -2.79 9.78 -3.13
N VAL A 107 -4.05 9.49 -3.38
CA VAL A 107 -4.57 9.79 -4.71
C VAL A 107 -4.96 11.26 -4.70
N GLY A 108 -3.96 12.08 -4.99
CA GLY A 108 -4.19 13.44 -5.44
C GLY A 108 -4.74 13.39 -6.85
N VAL A 109 -5.65 14.30 -7.16
CA VAL A 109 -6.07 14.59 -8.53
C VAL A 109 -4.83 15.09 -9.27
N PHE A 110 -4.08 14.21 -9.94
CA PHE A 110 -3.06 14.65 -10.86
C PHE A 110 -3.75 15.03 -12.16
N LYS A 111 -3.68 16.32 -12.51
CA LYS A 111 -3.96 16.81 -13.86
C LYS A 111 -2.89 16.26 -14.80
N LEU A 112 -3.04 15.01 -15.22
CA LEU A 112 -2.19 14.43 -16.25
C LEU A 112 -2.58 15.12 -17.57
N HIS A 113 -1.80 16.13 -17.98
CA HIS A 113 -1.96 16.79 -19.28
C HIS A 113 -1.43 15.87 -20.38
N LEU A 114 -2.05 14.69 -20.57
CA LEU A 114 -1.74 13.85 -21.72
C LEU A 114 -2.52 14.30 -22.97
N THR A 115 -3.66 14.99 -22.81
CA THR A 115 -4.38 15.70 -23.88
C THR A 115 -5.24 16.85 -23.29
N PRO A 116 -5.66 17.88 -24.07
CA PRO A 116 -6.35 19.04 -23.53
C PRO A 116 -7.73 18.81 -22.90
N ASN A 117 -8.32 17.60 -22.97
CA ASN A 117 -9.74 17.40 -22.63
C ASN A 117 -10.08 16.06 -21.94
N VAL A 118 -9.12 15.32 -21.38
CA VAL A 118 -9.41 14.09 -20.63
C VAL A 118 -8.92 14.24 -19.19
N TYR A 119 -9.87 14.45 -18.27
CA TYR A 119 -9.63 14.42 -16.83
C TYR A 119 -9.78 12.97 -16.36
N TYR A 120 -8.68 12.28 -16.10
CA TYR A 120 -8.76 11.06 -15.29
C TYR A 120 -8.82 11.47 -13.83
N PHE A 121 -10.02 11.40 -13.25
CA PHE A 121 -10.16 11.21 -11.82
C PHE A 121 -9.64 9.81 -11.51
N LEU A 122 -8.33 9.69 -11.24
CA LEU A 122 -7.88 8.52 -10.50
C LEU A 122 -8.52 8.67 -9.12
N SER A 123 -9.49 7.82 -8.82
CA SER A 123 -10.32 7.89 -7.63
C SER A 123 -9.91 6.82 -6.63
N ASN A 124 -8.64 6.65 -6.27
CA ASN A 124 -8.30 5.77 -5.13
C ASN A 124 -8.25 6.57 -3.83
N VAL A 125 -9.39 7.21 -3.52
CA VAL A 125 -9.62 7.89 -2.22
C VAL A 125 -9.85 6.88 -1.08
N HIS A 126 -9.68 5.58 -1.36
CA HIS A 126 -10.05 4.48 -0.50
C HIS A 126 -9.19 4.35 0.78
N GLU A 127 -8.03 4.99 0.87
CA GLU A 127 -7.03 4.59 1.87
C GLU A 127 -6.58 5.69 2.82
N GLN A 128 -7.17 6.89 2.75
CA GLN A 128 -6.74 7.97 3.63
C GLN A 128 -6.95 7.56 5.10
N GLY A 129 -5.82 7.36 5.80
CA GLY A 129 -5.76 7.02 7.22
C GLY A 129 -6.01 5.55 7.60
N SER A 130 -5.98 4.57 6.68
CA SER A 130 -5.89 3.16 7.09
C SER A 130 -4.45 2.69 7.34
N VAL A 131 -3.46 3.38 6.75
CA VAL A 131 -2.03 3.09 6.93
C VAL A 131 -1.35 4.22 7.69
N VAL A 132 -0.34 3.91 8.51
CA VAL A 132 0.62 4.86 9.05
C VAL A 132 2.05 4.32 8.95
N PHE A 133 3.04 5.19 8.99
CA PHE A 133 4.44 4.78 9.07
C PHE A 133 4.94 4.86 10.51
N ALA A 134 5.89 4.00 10.86
CA ALA A 134 6.51 3.95 12.17
C ALA A 134 7.97 3.50 12.09
N GLN A 135 8.66 3.54 13.22
CA GLN A 135 9.94 2.90 13.44
C GLN A 135 9.80 1.85 14.53
N ASP A 136 10.45 0.69 14.35
CA ASP A 136 10.59 -0.30 15.42
C ASP A 136 11.70 0.08 16.42
N GLU A 137 11.96 -0.76 17.42
CA GLU A 137 13.01 -0.55 18.43
C GLU A 137 14.42 -0.46 17.84
N GLN A 138 14.64 -1.07 16.67
CA GLN A 138 15.91 -1.03 15.93
C GLN A 138 15.98 0.16 14.97
N ARG A 139 14.99 1.07 15.01
CA ARG A 139 14.83 2.23 14.13
C ARG A 139 14.64 1.87 12.66
N ARG A 140 14.25 0.63 12.37
CA ARG A 140 13.89 0.19 11.01
C ARG A 140 12.49 0.72 10.70
N HIS A 141 12.29 1.11 9.46
CA HIS A 141 11.06 1.77 9.04
C HIS A 141 9.99 0.74 8.66
N VAL A 142 8.80 0.88 9.24
CA VAL A 142 7.65 -0.02 9.02
C VAL A 142 6.41 0.77 8.58
N ALA A 143 5.52 0.08 7.88
CA ALA A 143 4.16 0.53 7.57
C ALA A 143 3.18 -0.31 8.38
N ILE A 144 2.17 0.32 8.95
CA ILE A 144 1.17 -0.32 9.81
C ILE A 144 -0.19 -0.05 9.18
N LYS A 145 -0.88 -1.11 8.74
CA LYS A 145 -2.22 -1.04 8.14
C LYS A 145 -3.27 -1.51 9.15
N LEU A 146 -4.33 -0.75 9.32
CA LEU A 146 -5.53 -1.14 10.06
C LEU A 146 -6.41 -2.01 9.15
N VAL A 147 -6.67 -3.25 9.57
CA VAL A 147 -7.43 -4.24 8.81
C VAL A 147 -8.56 -4.79 9.69
N PRO A 148 -9.81 -4.86 9.22
CA PRO A 148 -10.92 -5.42 9.97
C PRO A 148 -10.81 -6.95 10.02
N LYS A 149 -11.30 -7.53 11.12
CA LYS A 149 -11.37 -8.99 11.25
C LYS A 149 -12.38 -9.59 10.26
N ASP A 150 -12.26 -10.90 10.07
CA ASP A 150 -13.18 -11.72 9.26
C ASP A 150 -13.26 -11.32 7.77
N THR A 151 -12.22 -10.65 7.25
CA THR A 151 -12.05 -10.33 5.82
C THR A 151 -11.08 -11.28 5.13
N ASP A 152 -11.15 -11.34 3.80
CA ASP A 152 -10.15 -12.07 3.01
C ASP A 152 -8.79 -11.35 3.04
N GLU A 153 -8.77 -10.02 3.14
CA GLU A 153 -7.54 -9.25 3.33
C GLU A 153 -6.73 -9.75 4.54
N LEU A 154 -7.38 -9.92 5.71
CA LEU A 154 -6.70 -10.43 6.90
C LEU A 154 -6.17 -11.86 6.69
N LYS A 155 -6.98 -12.74 6.08
CA LYS A 155 -6.54 -14.12 5.79
C LYS A 155 -5.33 -14.16 4.87
N ILE A 156 -5.27 -13.25 3.88
CA ILE A 156 -4.13 -13.12 2.98
C ILE A 156 -2.89 -12.68 3.75
N TYR A 157 -3.01 -11.69 4.63
CA TYR A 157 -1.88 -11.26 5.48
C TYR A 157 -1.41 -12.36 6.44
N GLU A 158 -2.33 -13.09 7.06
CA GLU A 158 -2.00 -14.26 7.90
C GLU A 158 -1.31 -15.36 7.09
N PHE A 159 -1.76 -15.63 5.87
CA PHE A 159 -1.13 -16.57 4.96
C PHE A 159 0.30 -16.13 4.59
N ILE A 160 0.50 -14.86 4.23
CA ILE A 160 1.82 -14.30 3.91
C ILE A 160 2.75 -14.38 5.12
N GLN A 161 2.27 -14.07 6.33
CA GLN A 161 3.05 -14.14 7.57
C GLN A 161 3.58 -15.56 7.85
N GLN A 162 2.86 -16.60 7.42
CA GLN A 162 3.26 -18.00 7.63
C GLN A 162 4.35 -18.48 6.67
N GLN A 163 4.64 -17.72 5.60
CA GLN A 163 5.67 -18.10 4.64
C GLN A 163 7.07 -17.71 5.14
N ASP A 164 8.08 -18.47 4.70
CA ASP A 164 9.46 -18.11 5.00
C ASP A 164 9.92 -16.90 4.17
N MET A 165 10.82 -16.10 4.75
CA MET A 165 11.35 -14.87 4.13
C MET A 165 12.00 -15.10 2.77
N LYS A 166 12.63 -16.26 2.56
CA LYS A 166 13.31 -16.56 1.29
C LYS A 166 12.28 -16.78 0.17
N THR A 167 11.23 -17.54 0.46
CA THR A 167 10.11 -17.75 -0.47
C THR A 167 9.43 -16.42 -0.82
N LEU A 168 9.21 -15.55 0.15
CA LEU A 168 8.61 -14.23 -0.08
C LEU A 168 9.53 -13.33 -0.93
N GLU A 169 10.83 -13.32 -0.66
CA GLU A 169 11.82 -12.55 -1.44
C GLU A 169 11.91 -13.04 -2.89
N GLU A 170 12.02 -14.36 -3.10
CA GLU A 170 12.17 -14.97 -4.43
C GLU A 170 10.95 -14.72 -5.33
N ASN A 171 9.78 -14.57 -4.71
CA ASN A 171 8.49 -14.31 -5.36
C ASN A 171 8.07 -12.82 -5.33
N SER A 172 8.94 -11.90 -4.90
CA SER A 172 8.63 -10.46 -4.93
C SER A 172 7.40 -10.08 -4.08
N ILE A 173 7.23 -10.72 -2.92
CA ILE A 173 6.15 -10.45 -1.97
C ILE A 173 6.69 -9.64 -0.78
N LEU A 174 5.95 -8.59 -0.40
CA LEU A 174 6.22 -7.83 0.81
C LEU A 174 5.80 -8.68 2.03
N PRO A 175 6.69 -8.94 2.99
CA PRO A 175 6.37 -9.80 4.12
C PRO A 175 5.55 -9.06 5.18
N VAL A 176 4.76 -9.83 5.93
CA VAL A 176 4.11 -9.37 7.16
C VAL A 176 5.03 -9.70 8.33
N LEU A 177 5.47 -8.68 9.06
CA LEU A 177 6.37 -8.81 10.20
C LEU A 177 5.61 -9.23 11.45
N GLU A 178 4.44 -8.62 11.68
CA GLU A 178 3.62 -8.84 12.86
C GLU A 178 2.16 -8.49 12.57
N ILE A 179 1.24 -9.17 13.25
CA ILE A 179 -0.19 -8.84 13.25
C ILE A 179 -0.60 -8.58 14.70
N LEU A 180 -0.90 -7.33 15.03
CA LEU A 180 -1.32 -6.93 16.37
C LEU A 180 -2.86 -6.94 16.45
N HIS A 181 -3.42 -7.89 17.18
CA HIS A 181 -4.86 -8.02 17.30
C HIS A 181 -5.44 -7.04 18.33
N ILE A 182 -6.57 -6.42 17.99
CA ILE A 182 -7.47 -5.73 18.92
C ILE A 182 -8.89 -6.29 18.75
N LYS A 183 -9.86 -5.85 19.53
CA LYS A 183 -11.20 -6.47 19.55
C LYS A 183 -11.82 -6.74 18.18
N SER A 184 -11.96 -5.72 17.33
CA SER A 184 -12.64 -5.80 16.02
C SER A 184 -11.72 -5.76 14.80
N HIS A 185 -10.44 -5.45 15.01
CA HIS A 185 -9.48 -5.18 13.95
C HIS A 185 -8.11 -5.79 14.29
N CYS A 186 -7.21 -5.73 13.32
CA CYS A 186 -5.81 -6.03 13.47
C CYS A 186 -4.99 -4.86 12.91
N PHE A 187 -3.78 -4.69 13.43
CA PHE A 187 -2.75 -3.87 12.80
C PHE A 187 -1.73 -4.78 12.15
N VAL A 188 -1.66 -4.73 10.83
CA VAL A 188 -0.70 -5.49 10.03
C VAL A 188 0.56 -4.66 9.86
N VAL A 189 1.66 -5.13 10.44
CA VAL A 189 2.97 -4.47 10.39
C VAL A 189 3.78 -5.07 9.24
N MET A 190 4.25 -4.22 8.33
CA MET A 190 5.06 -4.58 7.16
C MET A 190 6.30 -3.69 7.08
N PRO A 191 7.38 -4.10 6.40
CA PRO A 191 8.47 -3.18 6.10
C PRO A 191 7.95 -1.99 5.30
N ARG A 192 8.41 -0.78 5.63
CA ARG A 192 8.04 0.41 4.86
C ARG A 192 8.79 0.42 3.56
N TRP A 193 8.14 0.08 2.47
CA TRP A 193 8.66 0.29 1.13
C TRP A 193 8.16 1.63 0.56
N GLY A 194 8.84 2.14 -0.47
CA GLY A 194 8.43 3.37 -1.13
C GLY A 194 7.42 3.09 -2.24
N GLY A 195 6.60 4.08 -2.58
CA GLY A 195 5.70 4.01 -3.73
C GLY A 195 6.50 3.71 -5.01
N GLY A 196 6.09 2.69 -5.73
CA GLY A 196 6.76 2.19 -6.93
C GLY A 196 6.33 2.92 -8.19
N SER A 197 6.08 4.24 -8.16
CA SER A 197 5.57 4.98 -9.32
C SER A 197 6.36 4.66 -10.59
N ILE A 198 5.65 4.11 -11.57
CA ILE A 198 6.21 3.69 -12.85
C ILE A 198 5.98 4.84 -13.81
N ILE A 199 6.93 5.77 -13.85
CA ILE A 199 6.95 6.87 -14.81
C ILE A 199 7.87 6.41 -15.96
N PRO A 200 7.34 6.06 -17.15
CA PRO A 200 8.14 5.47 -18.23
C PRO A 200 9.39 6.28 -18.60
N GLU A 201 9.30 7.61 -18.50
CA GLU A 201 10.39 8.55 -18.80
C GLU A 201 11.60 8.42 -17.85
N GLU A 202 11.42 7.79 -16.69
CA GLU A 202 12.49 7.58 -15.70
C GLU A 202 13.29 6.29 -15.91
N TYR A 203 12.86 5.44 -16.87
CA TYR A 203 13.52 4.19 -17.23
C TYR A 203 14.51 4.44 -18.37
N SER A 204 15.79 4.13 -18.14
CA SER A 204 16.85 4.43 -19.11
C SER A 204 16.90 3.40 -20.24
N CYS A 205 16.34 2.19 -20.05
CA CYS A 205 16.29 1.15 -21.08
C CYS A 205 15.15 0.15 -20.82
N THR A 206 14.76 -0.58 -21.89
CA THR A 206 13.79 -1.68 -21.83
C THR A 206 14.15 -2.74 -20.80
N GLY A 207 15.45 -2.96 -20.57
CA GLY A 207 15.93 -3.91 -19.59
C GLY A 207 15.42 -3.60 -18.18
N GLU A 208 15.40 -2.33 -17.77
CA GLU A 208 14.92 -1.92 -16.44
C GLU A 208 13.43 -2.19 -16.28
N LEU A 209 12.62 -1.87 -17.31
CA LEU A 209 11.19 -2.15 -17.32
C LEU A 209 10.90 -3.66 -17.26
N LEU A 210 11.65 -4.48 -17.98
CA LEU A 210 11.49 -5.94 -17.96
C LEU A 210 11.78 -6.53 -16.57
N ALA A 211 12.70 -5.96 -15.79
CA ALA A 211 12.93 -6.44 -14.41
C ALA A 211 11.78 -6.08 -13.46
N LEU A 212 11.16 -4.92 -13.66
CA LEU A 212 9.93 -4.57 -12.95
C LEU A 212 8.82 -5.56 -13.31
N VAL A 213 8.53 -5.74 -14.61
CA VAL A 213 7.47 -6.66 -15.08
C VAL A 213 7.72 -8.07 -14.56
N HIS A 214 8.97 -8.53 -14.59
CA HIS A 214 9.33 -9.84 -14.04
C HIS A 214 9.05 -9.96 -12.55
N SER A 215 9.30 -8.92 -11.75
CA SER A 215 8.98 -8.90 -10.31
C SER A 215 7.46 -8.94 -10.07
N LEU A 216 6.69 -8.18 -10.86
CA LEU A 216 5.23 -8.19 -10.76
C LEU A 216 4.64 -9.55 -11.14
N LEU A 217 5.13 -10.17 -12.22
CA LEU A 217 4.68 -11.50 -12.66
C LEU A 217 5.02 -12.59 -11.64
N LYS A 218 6.17 -12.48 -10.96
CA LYS A 218 6.51 -13.38 -9.83
C LYS A 218 5.51 -13.25 -8.69
N GLY A 219 5.24 -12.02 -8.26
CA GLY A 219 4.27 -11.76 -7.19
C GLY A 219 2.88 -12.26 -7.56
N LEU A 220 2.44 -11.98 -8.80
CA LEU A 220 1.15 -12.41 -9.28
C LEU A 220 1.03 -13.93 -9.37
N ALA A 221 2.05 -14.61 -9.92
CA ALA A 221 2.08 -16.06 -10.00
C ALA A 221 2.04 -16.69 -8.61
N PHE A 222 2.75 -16.12 -7.63
CA PHE A 222 2.70 -16.56 -6.25
C PHE A 222 1.29 -16.43 -5.66
N LEU A 223 0.63 -15.28 -5.82
CA LEU A 223 -0.74 -15.08 -5.35
C LEU A 223 -1.70 -16.08 -6.00
N HIS A 224 -1.67 -16.18 -7.32
CA HIS A 224 -2.55 -17.06 -8.10
C HIS A 224 -2.36 -18.55 -7.80
N ASN A 225 -1.12 -18.99 -7.52
CA ASN A 225 -0.81 -20.36 -7.14
C ASN A 225 -1.34 -20.71 -5.74
N ASN A 226 -1.55 -19.70 -4.89
CA ASN A 226 -2.10 -19.85 -3.55
C ASN A 226 -3.61 -19.50 -3.49
N GLY A 227 -4.27 -19.43 -4.65
CA GLY A 227 -5.72 -19.17 -4.73
C GLY A 227 -6.11 -17.73 -4.39
N ILE A 228 -5.17 -16.79 -4.44
CA ILE A 228 -5.41 -15.39 -4.15
C ILE A 228 -5.53 -14.64 -5.48
N ALA A 229 -6.64 -13.94 -5.69
CA ALA A 229 -6.82 -12.99 -6.79
C ALA A 229 -6.77 -11.57 -6.23
N HIS A 230 -5.91 -10.71 -6.81
CA HIS A 230 -5.61 -9.39 -6.27
C HIS A 230 -6.75 -8.40 -6.53
N ARG A 231 -7.27 -8.37 -7.76
CA ARG A 231 -8.38 -7.56 -8.26
C ARG A 231 -8.16 -6.04 -8.32
N ASP A 232 -7.03 -5.54 -7.84
CA ASP A 232 -6.66 -4.12 -7.97
C ASP A 232 -5.19 -3.90 -8.35
N LEU A 233 -4.72 -4.50 -9.45
CA LEU A 233 -3.33 -4.37 -9.90
C LEU A 233 -3.06 -3.03 -10.62
N ALA A 234 -3.41 -1.92 -9.97
CA ALA A 234 -3.03 -0.58 -10.42
C ALA A 234 -1.54 -0.31 -10.19
N LEU A 235 -0.93 0.57 -11.00
CA LEU A 235 0.46 1.03 -10.77
C LEU A 235 0.62 1.75 -9.42
N SER A 236 -0.47 2.25 -8.83
CA SER A 236 -0.48 2.80 -7.46
C SER A 236 -0.32 1.74 -6.37
N ASN A 237 -0.56 0.47 -6.70
CA ASN A 237 -0.53 -0.68 -5.81
C ASN A 237 0.75 -1.51 -6.00
N VAL A 238 1.82 -0.83 -6.44
CA VAL A 238 3.18 -1.38 -6.55
C VAL A 238 4.10 -0.60 -5.63
N LEU A 239 4.88 -1.32 -4.83
CA LEU A 239 5.94 -0.78 -3.99
C LEU A 239 7.31 -1.10 -4.57
N CYS A 240 8.32 -0.34 -4.15
CA CYS A 240 9.72 -0.70 -4.36
C CYS A 240 10.53 -0.60 -3.07
N ASN A 241 11.59 -1.39 -2.97
CA ASN A 241 12.46 -1.49 -1.79
C ASN A 241 13.38 -0.26 -1.60
N HIS A 242 12.87 0.94 -1.89
CA HIS A 242 13.54 2.22 -1.66
C HIS A 242 12.54 3.36 -1.40
N PHE A 243 12.79 4.21 -0.39
CA PHE A 243 12.05 5.48 -0.21
C PHE A 243 12.97 6.67 0.06
N SER A 244 12.53 7.86 -0.34
CA SER A 244 13.14 9.16 0.01
C SER A 244 12.06 10.26 -0.02
N ASN A 245 12.44 11.53 0.15
CA ASN A 245 11.50 12.64 -0.09
C ASN A 245 11.36 12.97 -1.58
N GLU A 246 12.29 12.51 -2.41
CA GLU A 246 12.24 12.69 -3.85
C GLU A 246 11.24 11.73 -4.51
N HIS A 247 10.75 12.13 -5.67
CA HIS A 247 9.85 11.31 -6.49
C HIS A 247 10.65 10.17 -7.14
N ALA A 248 9.96 9.27 -7.85
CA ALA A 248 10.50 7.99 -8.32
C ALA A 248 11.79 8.06 -9.17
N GLY A 249 12.11 9.22 -9.75
CA GLY A 249 13.30 9.51 -10.53
C GLY A 249 14.57 9.84 -9.75
N GLY A 250 14.55 9.79 -8.41
CA GLY A 250 15.72 10.08 -7.58
C GLY A 250 16.96 9.28 -7.97
N TYR A 251 18.14 9.88 -7.82
CA TYR A 251 19.44 9.33 -8.25
C TYR A 251 19.66 7.89 -7.76
N PHE A 252 19.32 7.59 -6.50
CA PHE A 252 19.50 6.26 -5.92
C PHE A 252 18.63 5.20 -6.56
N ARG A 253 17.36 5.50 -6.87
CA ARG A 253 16.49 4.57 -7.59
C ARG A 253 17.03 4.30 -9.00
N SER A 254 17.54 5.32 -9.68
CA SER A 254 18.16 5.17 -11.00
C SER A 254 19.39 4.24 -10.95
N VAL A 255 20.29 4.44 -9.97
CA VAL A 255 21.46 3.58 -9.79
C VAL A 255 21.06 2.15 -9.43
N SER A 256 20.10 1.95 -8.53
CA SER A 256 19.63 0.61 -8.14
C SER A 256 18.94 -0.13 -9.30
N ARG A 257 18.22 0.57 -10.18
CA ARG A 257 17.65 -0.04 -11.41
C ARG A 257 18.75 -0.55 -12.33
N ARG A 258 19.77 0.27 -12.61
CA ARG A 258 20.92 -0.11 -13.45
C ARG A 258 21.68 -1.30 -12.88
N ASN A 259 21.83 -1.33 -11.57
CA ASN A 259 22.54 -2.41 -10.84
C ASN A 259 21.68 -3.63 -10.55
N ARG A 260 20.39 -3.65 -10.95
CA ARG A 260 19.44 -4.75 -10.70
C ARG A 260 19.21 -5.06 -9.22
N THR A 261 19.33 -4.06 -8.35
CA THR A 261 19.13 -4.19 -6.89
C THR A 261 17.80 -3.61 -6.41
N LEU A 262 17.08 -2.87 -7.26
CA LEU A 262 15.74 -2.39 -6.97
C LEU A 262 14.73 -3.54 -7.13
N GLN A 263 14.05 -3.89 -6.05
CA GLN A 263 12.98 -4.89 -6.02
C GLN A 263 11.62 -4.20 -5.98
N PHE A 264 10.62 -4.87 -6.54
CA PHE A 264 9.23 -4.43 -6.54
C PHE A 264 8.33 -5.48 -5.89
N ALA A 265 7.22 -5.04 -5.31
CA ALA A 265 6.22 -5.92 -4.72
C ALA A 265 4.82 -5.38 -4.98
N ILE A 266 3.87 -6.29 -5.19
CA ILE A 266 2.44 -6.00 -5.19
C ILE A 266 1.98 -5.85 -3.74
N PHE A 267 1.11 -4.88 -3.46
CA PHE A 267 0.51 -4.69 -2.14
C PHE A 267 -0.94 -4.23 -2.30
N ASP A 268 -1.60 -4.06 -1.15
CA ASP A 268 -2.97 -3.56 -1.02
C ASP A 268 -4.03 -4.61 -1.37
N PHE A 269 -4.30 -5.49 -0.39
CA PHE A 269 -5.24 -6.61 -0.55
C PHE A 269 -6.69 -6.25 -0.19
N ASP A 270 -7.06 -4.96 -0.15
CA ASP A 270 -8.36 -4.43 0.29
C ASP A 270 -9.55 -5.18 -0.35
N ILE A 271 -9.51 -5.36 -1.67
CA ILE A 271 -10.56 -6.04 -2.44
C ILE A 271 -10.14 -7.42 -2.96
N SER A 272 -8.96 -7.87 -2.56
CA SER A 272 -8.47 -9.20 -2.91
C SER A 272 -9.32 -10.28 -2.28
N ILE A 273 -9.35 -11.43 -2.93
CA ILE A 273 -10.08 -12.60 -2.43
C ILE A 273 -9.13 -13.77 -2.27
N MET A 274 -9.42 -14.61 -1.28
CA MET A 274 -8.72 -15.88 -1.09
C MET A 274 -9.72 -17.02 -1.30
N VAL A 275 -9.54 -17.75 -2.40
CA VAL A 275 -10.42 -18.86 -2.77
C VAL A 275 -10.20 -20.00 -1.76
N PRO A 276 -11.27 -20.68 -1.30
CA PRO A 276 -11.13 -21.82 -0.40
C PRO A 276 -10.18 -22.89 -0.99
N PRO A 277 -9.35 -23.56 -0.18
CA PRO A 277 -8.33 -24.51 -0.68
C PRO A 277 -8.87 -25.63 -1.58
N ASN A 278 -10.14 -26.00 -1.42
CA ASN A 278 -10.80 -27.07 -2.17
C ASN A 278 -11.55 -26.58 -3.42
N ALA A 279 -11.65 -25.27 -3.64
CA ALA A 279 -12.33 -24.72 -4.80
C ALA A 279 -11.41 -24.75 -6.03
N SER A 280 -11.98 -25.15 -7.17
CA SER A 280 -11.25 -25.16 -8.44
C SER A 280 -11.10 -23.74 -8.96
N ARG A 281 -9.85 -23.23 -8.99
CA ARG A 281 -9.52 -21.89 -9.52
C ARG A 281 -10.15 -21.61 -10.88
N SER A 282 -10.02 -22.56 -11.82
CA SER A 282 -10.54 -22.42 -13.19
C SER A 282 -12.07 -22.40 -13.31
N LYS A 283 -12.80 -22.73 -12.23
CA LYS A 283 -14.26 -22.69 -12.17
C LYS A 283 -14.78 -21.60 -11.23
N PHE A 284 -13.90 -20.91 -10.51
CA PHE A 284 -14.31 -19.90 -9.56
C PHE A 284 -14.76 -18.65 -10.32
N ARG A 285 -15.93 -18.14 -9.97
CA ARG A 285 -16.55 -16.99 -10.61
C ARG A 285 -17.04 -16.02 -9.54
N LEU A 286 -16.88 -14.73 -9.81
CA LEU A 286 -17.44 -13.66 -9.00
C LEU A 286 -18.59 -13.01 -9.76
N PRO A 287 -19.65 -12.56 -9.08
CA PRO A 287 -20.73 -11.86 -9.75
C PRO A 287 -20.24 -10.53 -10.35
N TYR A 288 -20.82 -10.15 -11.50
CA TYR A 288 -20.35 -9.03 -12.32
C TYR A 288 -20.20 -7.70 -11.55
N TRP A 289 -21.08 -7.41 -10.59
CA TRP A 289 -21.04 -6.14 -9.85
C TRP A 289 -19.79 -5.98 -8.99
N ARG A 290 -19.10 -7.08 -8.65
CA ARG A 290 -17.81 -7.03 -7.94
C ARG A 290 -16.67 -6.49 -8.82
N ASN A 291 -16.82 -6.46 -10.15
CA ASN A 291 -15.89 -5.77 -11.03
C ASN A 291 -15.80 -4.27 -10.69
N TRP A 292 -16.90 -3.66 -10.25
CA TRP A 292 -16.96 -2.22 -9.95
C TRP A 292 -16.23 -1.81 -8.67
N GLU A 293 -15.71 -2.78 -7.91
CA GLU A 293 -14.90 -2.53 -6.71
C GLU A 293 -13.45 -2.13 -7.06
N GLY A 294 -12.94 -2.58 -8.21
CA GLY A 294 -11.56 -2.35 -8.64
C GLY A 294 -11.36 -1.11 -9.52
N SER A 295 -10.11 -0.79 -9.81
CA SER A 295 -9.75 0.39 -10.62
C SER A 295 -9.85 0.20 -12.14
N ALA A 296 -10.06 -1.02 -12.63
CA ALA A 296 -10.15 -1.36 -14.05
C ALA A 296 -11.45 -2.08 -14.39
N TRP A 297 -11.91 -1.98 -15.64
CA TRP A 297 -13.11 -2.65 -16.12
C TRP A 297 -12.75 -4.00 -16.75
N VAL A 298 -13.37 -5.10 -16.27
CA VAL A 298 -13.31 -6.42 -16.90
C VAL A 298 -14.12 -6.42 -18.22
N TYR A 299 -13.47 -6.82 -19.33
CA TYR A 299 -14.12 -6.94 -20.63
C TYR A 299 -15.25 -7.98 -20.69
N ASP A 300 -15.17 -9.06 -19.90
CA ASP A 300 -16.23 -10.08 -19.78
C ASP A 300 -17.56 -9.43 -19.34
N VAL A 301 -17.49 -8.50 -18.39
CA VAL A 301 -18.67 -7.78 -17.88
C VAL A 301 -19.21 -6.77 -18.91
N ASP A 302 -18.35 -6.18 -19.74
CA ASP A 302 -18.78 -5.30 -20.84
C ASP A 302 -19.58 -6.04 -21.92
N GLN A 303 -19.44 -7.37 -22.00
CA GLN A 303 -20.22 -8.23 -22.90
C GLN A 303 -21.57 -8.67 -22.29
N GLY A 304 -21.89 -8.23 -21.07
CA GLY A 304 -23.15 -8.54 -20.39
C GLY A 304 -23.15 -9.88 -19.64
N GLU A 305 -21.98 -10.46 -19.37
CA GLU A 305 -21.87 -11.66 -18.54
C GLU A 305 -22.26 -11.35 -17.08
N LEU A 306 -22.94 -12.30 -16.43
CA LEU A 306 -23.43 -12.14 -15.05
C LEU A 306 -22.35 -12.42 -13.99
N ASP A 307 -21.24 -13.01 -14.40
CA ASP A 307 -20.10 -13.31 -13.57
C ASP A 307 -18.80 -13.17 -14.37
N TYR A 308 -17.65 -13.20 -13.69
CA TYR A 308 -16.34 -13.09 -14.30
C TYR A 308 -15.30 -13.95 -13.57
N ASP A 309 -14.19 -14.25 -14.26
CA ASP A 309 -13.04 -14.94 -13.67
C ASP A 309 -12.09 -13.93 -12.99
N PRO A 310 -11.97 -13.93 -11.65
CA PRO A 310 -11.14 -12.96 -10.95
C PRO A 310 -9.63 -13.17 -11.17
N PHE A 311 -9.19 -14.35 -11.59
CA PHE A 311 -7.78 -14.61 -11.90
C PHE A 311 -7.43 -14.16 -13.32
N ALA A 312 -8.36 -14.32 -14.26
CA ALA A 312 -8.19 -13.76 -15.60
C ALA A 312 -8.20 -12.23 -15.56
N TYR A 313 -8.98 -11.62 -14.67
CA TYR A 313 -9.02 -10.17 -14.49
C TYR A 313 -7.68 -9.56 -14.05
N ASP A 314 -6.86 -10.29 -13.30
CA ASP A 314 -5.54 -9.82 -12.87
C ASP A 314 -4.48 -9.80 -14.00
N VAL A 315 -4.74 -10.44 -15.15
CA VAL A 315 -3.76 -10.69 -16.23
C VAL A 315 -4.00 -9.76 -17.42
#